data_AF-A0A7X4HDW7-F1
#
_entry.id   AF-A0A7X4HDW7-F1
#
_cell.length_a   1.000
_cell.length_b   1.000
_cell.length_c   1.000
_cell.angle_alpha   90.00
_cell.angle_beta   90.00
_cell.angle_gamma   90.00
#
_symmetry.space_group_name_H-M   'P 1'
#
loop_
_entity.id
_entity.type
_entity.pdbx_description
1 polymer ?
#
loop_
_entity_poly.entity_id
_entity_poly.type
_entity_poly.pdbx_seq_one_letter_code
_entity_poly.pdbx_strand_id
1 'polypeptide(L)'
;MSKRFMSRTAVAAAALLLAGSAAATTLTSKLSVDNGFIAYISTSDTVTGTEFSRGADWGTTITGTANLVNGVTYYLHIYAYDDNASPTDAAGLLGQFNLGDDKHLFSNASTVLTTNTVNWKGNNTGFNMPYTSLTNLGADGMQPWGNRPEIADTARWIWAGNSVSQNVAYFSTKITAVPEPGSIALFGLGLAGLAALRRKQRA
;
A
#
# COMPACT_ATOMS: atom_id res chain seq x y z
N MET A 1 34.04 26.20 -61.36
CA MET A 1 34.39 25.60 -60.04
C MET A 1 33.94 26.61 -58.98
N SER A 2 33.18 26.33 -57.93
CA SER A 2 32.73 25.12 -57.26
C SER A 2 31.39 25.45 -56.56
N LYS A 3 30.51 24.45 -56.45
CA LYS A 3 29.12 24.56 -55.96
C LYS A 3 29.06 24.62 -54.43
N ARG A 4 28.06 25.37 -53.94
CA ARG A 4 27.62 25.53 -52.54
C ARG A 4 27.56 24.21 -51.77
N PHE A 5 28.04 24.22 -50.52
CA PHE A 5 27.60 23.26 -49.49
C PHE A 5 27.33 24.03 -48.19
N MET A 6 26.05 24.39 -47.99
CA MET A 6 25.51 24.68 -46.66
C MET A 6 25.53 23.37 -45.88
N SER A 7 26.43 23.25 -44.90
CA SER A 7 26.43 22.13 -43.97
C SER A 7 25.25 22.29 -43.02
N ARG A 8 24.33 21.33 -43.12
CA ARG A 8 23.17 21.13 -42.26
C ARG A 8 23.59 21.09 -40.79
N THR A 9 23.22 22.12 -40.04
CA THR A 9 23.31 22.12 -38.57
C THR A 9 22.44 20.98 -38.05
N ALA A 10 23.07 20.07 -37.31
CA ALA A 10 22.45 18.89 -36.75
C ALA A 10 21.40 19.27 -35.69
N VAL A 11 20.13 18.92 -35.93
CA VAL A 11 19.14 18.78 -34.85
C VAL A 11 19.17 17.32 -34.42
N ALA A 12 20.04 17.00 -33.46
CA ALA A 12 20.09 15.71 -32.79
C ALA A 12 20.21 15.93 -31.28
N ALA A 13 19.16 16.47 -30.67
CA ALA A 13 19.07 16.64 -29.23
C ALA A 13 17.60 16.54 -28.79
N ALA A 14 17.06 15.31 -28.71
CA ALA A 14 15.83 14.98 -28.00
C ALA A 14 15.63 13.45 -27.97
N ALA A 15 16.46 12.71 -27.23
CA ALA A 15 16.19 11.29 -26.97
C ALA A 15 16.75 10.78 -25.63
N LEU A 16 17.29 11.64 -24.79
CA LEU A 16 17.60 11.32 -23.39
C LEU A 16 16.73 12.21 -22.52
N LEU A 17 16.15 11.65 -21.46
CA LEU A 17 15.27 12.26 -20.43
C LEU A 17 13.76 11.93 -20.52
N LEU A 18 13.40 10.68 -20.78
CA LEU A 18 12.08 10.15 -20.37
C LEU A 18 12.19 8.97 -19.40
N ALA A 19 13.25 8.91 -18.60
CA ALA A 19 13.16 8.25 -17.30
C ALA A 19 12.36 9.19 -16.39
N GLY A 20 11.04 9.23 -16.58
CA GLY A 20 10.16 9.94 -15.66
C GLY A 20 10.43 9.39 -14.26
N SER A 21 10.67 10.27 -13.28
CA SER A 21 10.64 9.87 -11.88
C SER A 21 9.30 9.18 -11.64
N ALA A 22 9.31 7.87 -11.39
CA ALA A 22 8.09 7.15 -11.07
C ALA A 22 7.46 7.82 -9.84
N ALA A 23 6.37 8.56 -10.05
CA ALA A 23 5.69 9.25 -8.95
C ALA A 23 5.15 8.18 -8.00
N ALA A 24 5.63 8.20 -6.76
CA ALA A 24 5.26 7.23 -5.74
C ALA A 24 3.77 7.34 -5.39
N THR A 25 3.12 6.19 -5.21
CA THR A 25 1.76 6.14 -4.66
C THR A 25 1.82 6.49 -3.18
N THR A 26 1.06 7.49 -2.74
CA THR A 26 0.88 7.74 -1.30
C THR A 26 -0.12 6.77 -0.72
N LEU A 27 0.28 6.00 0.29
CA LEU A 27 -0.60 5.25 1.18
C LEU A 27 -0.98 6.15 2.35
N THR A 28 -2.28 6.26 2.63
CA THR A 28 -2.83 6.88 3.84
C THR A 28 -3.52 5.80 4.67
N SER A 29 -3.19 5.72 5.95
CA SER A 29 -3.87 4.88 6.94
C SER A 29 -4.65 5.75 7.92
N LYS A 30 -5.82 5.28 8.34
CA LYS A 30 -6.59 5.78 9.47
C LYS A 30 -6.89 4.60 10.38
N LEU A 31 -6.34 4.61 11.59
CA LEU A 31 -6.31 3.45 12.47
C LEU A 31 -6.82 3.80 13.86
N SER A 32 -7.54 2.88 14.47
CA SER A 32 -7.89 2.88 15.88
C SER A 32 -7.66 1.48 16.43
N VAL A 33 -7.15 1.38 17.65
CA VAL A 33 -6.77 0.08 18.23
C VAL A 33 -6.95 0.12 19.74
N ASP A 34 -7.34 -1.00 20.32
CA ASP A 34 -7.33 -1.23 21.76
C ASP A 34 -6.29 -2.32 22.05
N ASN A 35 -5.10 -2.01 22.63
CA ASN A 35 -4.67 -0.72 23.20
C ASN A 35 -3.70 0.09 22.33
N GLY A 36 -2.80 -0.56 21.59
CA GLY A 36 -1.80 0.15 20.78
C GLY A 36 -1.33 -0.60 19.54
N PHE A 37 -0.73 0.15 18.61
CA PHE A 37 -0.26 -0.36 17.33
C PHE A 37 1.01 0.31 16.83
N ILE A 38 1.71 -0.40 15.96
CA ILE A 38 2.75 0.10 15.08
C ILE A 38 2.50 -0.46 13.67
N ALA A 39 2.44 0.42 12.68
CA ALA A 39 2.23 0.07 11.28
C ALA A 39 3.51 0.23 10.46
N TYR A 40 3.75 -0.74 9.59
CA TYR A 40 4.96 -0.86 8.78
C TYR A 40 4.62 -1.13 7.32
N ILE A 41 5.54 -0.71 6.44
CA ILE A 41 5.56 -1.10 5.03
C ILE A 41 6.80 -1.95 4.77
N SER A 42 6.57 -3.12 4.19
CA SER A 42 7.60 -4.10 3.88
C SER A 42 7.51 -4.55 2.43
N THR A 43 8.64 -4.87 1.80
CA THR A 43 8.64 -5.55 0.49
C THR A 43 8.56 -7.08 0.62
N SER A 44 8.45 -7.60 1.85
CA SER A 44 8.28 -9.04 2.12
C SER A 44 7.29 -9.28 3.26
N ASP A 45 6.45 -10.31 3.11
CA ASP A 45 5.52 -10.77 4.15
C ASP A 45 6.25 -11.34 5.39
N THR A 46 7.56 -11.58 5.25
CA THR A 46 8.38 -12.29 6.24
C THR A 46 9.29 -11.37 7.05
N VAL A 47 9.27 -10.07 6.79
CA VAL A 47 10.06 -9.08 7.54
C VAL A 47 9.19 -7.91 7.93
N THR A 48 9.43 -7.35 9.12
CA THR A 48 8.63 -6.26 9.69
C THR A 48 8.51 -5.05 8.76
N GLY A 49 9.59 -4.66 8.08
CA GLY A 49 9.60 -3.50 7.20
C GLY A 49 9.95 -2.19 7.93
N THR A 50 9.58 -1.07 7.30
CA THR A 50 9.84 0.29 7.78
C THR A 50 8.58 0.85 8.42
N GLU A 51 8.71 1.37 9.64
CA GLU A 51 7.59 1.99 10.35
C GLU A 51 7.14 3.29 9.66
N PHE A 52 5.83 3.53 9.62
CA PHE A 52 5.26 4.79 9.11
C PHE A 52 4.14 5.37 9.98
N SER A 53 3.65 4.64 10.99
CA SER A 53 2.59 5.11 11.90
C SER A 53 2.60 4.34 13.21
N ARG A 54 2.20 4.98 14.31
CA ARG A 54 2.02 4.37 15.63
C ARG A 54 0.95 5.10 16.44
N GLY A 55 0.29 4.39 17.35
CA GLY A 55 -0.73 4.95 18.24
C GLY A 55 -1.01 4.04 19.43
N ALA A 56 -1.61 4.57 20.49
CA ALA A 56 -1.87 3.85 21.74
C ALA A 56 -3.17 4.30 22.42
N ASP A 57 -4.20 4.59 21.62
CA ASP A 57 -5.49 5.08 22.12
C ASP A 57 -6.65 4.65 21.20
N TRP A 58 -7.54 3.81 21.72
CA TRP A 58 -8.73 3.33 21.01
C TRP A 58 -9.80 4.42 20.85
N GLY A 59 -9.76 5.49 21.64
CA GLY A 59 -10.64 6.66 21.56
C GLY A 59 -10.34 7.58 20.38
N THR A 60 -9.19 7.40 19.73
CA THR A 60 -8.72 8.26 18.65
C THR A 60 -8.52 7.51 17.34
N THR A 61 -8.65 8.25 16.24
CA THR A 61 -8.21 7.80 14.92
C THR A 61 -6.86 8.42 14.62
N ILE A 62 -5.85 7.58 14.42
CA ILE A 62 -4.50 8.00 14.05
C ILE A 62 -4.33 7.92 12.54
N THR A 63 -3.96 9.05 11.93
CA THR A 63 -3.63 9.11 10.51
C THR A 63 -2.13 9.00 10.28
N GLY A 64 -1.71 8.08 9.40
CA GLY A 64 -0.32 7.91 8.99
C GLY A 64 -0.18 7.84 7.48
N THR A 65 1.01 8.16 6.95
CA THR A 65 1.27 8.11 5.50
C THR A 65 2.60 7.44 5.18
N ALA A 66 2.67 6.76 4.03
CA ALA A 66 3.87 6.18 3.46
C ALA A 66 3.89 6.35 1.93
N ASN A 67 5.08 6.33 1.33
CA ASN A 67 5.23 6.41 -0.13
C ASN A 67 5.65 5.05 -0.68
N LEU A 68 4.93 4.57 -1.70
CA LEU A 68 5.16 3.30 -2.37
C LEU A 68 5.75 3.53 -3.76
N VAL A 69 6.90 2.93 -4.02
CA VAL A 69 7.55 3.00 -5.34
C VAL A 69 6.76 2.16 -6.36
N ASN A 70 6.45 2.74 -7.53
CA ASN A 70 5.74 2.03 -8.60
C ASN A 70 6.46 0.76 -9.03
N GLY A 71 5.70 -0.27 -9.39
CA GLY A 71 6.24 -1.56 -9.81
C GLY A 71 6.75 -2.44 -8.66
N VAL A 72 6.72 -1.96 -7.41
CA VAL A 72 7.13 -2.72 -6.23
C VAL A 72 5.91 -3.21 -5.46
N THR A 73 5.85 -4.51 -5.22
CA THR A 73 4.82 -5.09 -4.33
C THR A 73 5.23 -4.91 -2.88
N TYR A 74 4.27 -4.53 -2.04
CA TYR A 74 4.46 -4.33 -0.61
C TYR A 74 3.50 -5.19 0.22
N TYR A 75 3.80 -5.27 1.51
CA TYR A 75 2.99 -5.80 2.58
C TYR A 75 2.80 -4.68 3.60
N LEU A 76 1.53 -4.42 3.92
CA LEU A 76 1.15 -3.57 5.02
C LEU A 76 1.03 -4.45 6.26
N HIS A 77 1.93 -4.19 7.20
CA HIS A 77 2.07 -4.92 8.44
C HIS A 77 1.60 -4.06 9.60
N ILE A 78 0.83 -4.64 10.51
CA ILE A 78 0.42 -3.98 11.74
C ILE A 78 0.74 -4.90 12.90
N TYR A 79 1.58 -4.44 13.79
CA TYR A 79 1.73 -5.01 15.12
C TYR A 79 0.76 -4.28 16.04
N ALA A 80 -0.14 -5.01 16.68
CA ALA A 80 -1.03 -4.49 17.71
C ALA A 80 -0.77 -5.22 19.02
N TYR A 81 -0.97 -4.53 20.13
CA TYR A 81 -0.83 -5.09 21.46
C TYR A 81 -2.00 -4.69 22.35
N ASP A 82 -2.38 -5.66 23.17
CA ASP A 82 -3.35 -5.56 24.25
C ASP A 82 -2.56 -5.57 25.57
N ASP A 83 -2.60 -4.46 26.28
CA ASP A 83 -2.03 -4.26 27.61
C ASP A 83 -3.10 -4.45 28.71
N ASN A 84 -4.35 -4.74 28.37
CA ASN A 84 -5.43 -4.86 29.33
C ASN A 84 -5.19 -6.04 30.29
N ALA A 85 -5.23 -5.74 31.59
CA ALA A 85 -4.99 -6.72 32.65
C ALA A 85 -6.22 -7.58 32.97
N SER A 86 -7.41 -7.17 32.53
CA SER A 86 -8.66 -7.89 32.81
C SER A 86 -8.96 -8.94 31.73
N PRO A 87 -9.42 -10.15 32.11
CA PRO A 87 -9.83 -11.17 31.14
C PRO A 87 -11.16 -10.85 30.44
N THR A 88 -11.81 -9.73 30.78
CA THR A 88 -13.06 -9.28 30.14
C THR A 88 -12.86 -8.13 29.16
N ASP A 89 -11.68 -7.51 29.19
CA ASP A 89 -11.41 -6.35 28.36
C ASP A 89 -11.00 -6.83 26.99
N ALA A 90 -11.70 -6.33 25.97
CA ALA A 90 -11.52 -6.77 24.60
C ALA A 90 -10.49 -5.87 23.90
N ALA A 91 -9.61 -6.49 23.13
CA ALA A 91 -8.72 -5.86 22.19
C ALA A 91 -9.28 -5.89 20.78
N GLY A 92 -8.90 -4.93 19.96
CA GLY A 92 -9.37 -4.85 18.59
C GLY A 92 -8.55 -3.89 17.75
N LEU A 93 -8.44 -4.18 16.46
CA LEU A 93 -7.90 -3.25 15.46
C LEU A 93 -9.01 -2.86 14.48
N LEU A 94 -9.16 -1.56 14.25
CA LEU A 94 -10.07 -0.98 13.27
C LEU A 94 -9.29 -0.05 12.34
N GLY A 95 -9.61 -0.07 11.05
CA GLY A 95 -8.93 0.83 10.13
C GLY A 95 -9.49 0.95 8.73
N GLN A 96 -9.06 2.01 8.08
CA GLN A 96 -9.26 2.28 6.66
C GLN A 96 -7.94 2.75 6.03
N PHE A 97 -7.68 2.27 4.81
CA PHE A 97 -6.46 2.51 4.07
C PHE A 97 -6.81 2.96 2.65
N ASN A 98 -6.11 3.98 2.17
CA ASN A 98 -6.34 4.61 0.88
C ASN A 98 -5.01 4.71 0.12
N LEU A 99 -5.00 4.30 -1.16
CA LEU A 99 -3.93 4.54 -2.10
C LEU A 99 -4.29 5.79 -2.92
N GLY A 100 -3.34 6.71 -3.07
CA GLY A 100 -3.54 7.99 -3.76
C GLY A 100 -3.70 7.88 -5.28
N ASP A 101 -3.43 6.71 -5.85
CA ASP A 101 -3.61 6.38 -7.27
C ASP A 101 -3.87 4.87 -7.45
N ASP A 102 -4.01 4.44 -8.70
CA ASP A 102 -4.30 3.05 -9.11
C ASP A 102 -3.04 2.25 -9.50
N LYS A 103 -1.84 2.77 -9.24
CA LYS A 103 -0.58 2.07 -9.55
C LYS A 103 -0.29 0.93 -8.58
N HIS A 104 -1.04 0.87 -7.49
CA HIS A 104 -1.08 -0.23 -6.54
C HIS A 104 -2.52 -0.56 -6.21
N LEU A 105 -2.78 -1.83 -5.85
CA LEU A 105 -4.08 -2.29 -5.37
C LEU A 105 -3.90 -3.12 -4.10
N PHE A 106 -4.82 -2.95 -3.15
CA PHE A 106 -4.91 -3.83 -2.00
C PHE A 106 -5.38 -5.25 -2.40
N SER A 107 -5.36 -6.19 -1.46
CA SER A 107 -5.77 -7.58 -1.70
C SER A 107 -7.22 -7.75 -2.13
N ASN A 108 -8.08 -6.73 -1.94
CA ASN A 108 -9.45 -6.68 -2.43
C ASN A 108 -9.57 -6.12 -3.86
N ALA A 109 -8.44 -5.94 -4.57
CA ALA A 109 -8.36 -5.35 -5.90
C ALA A 109 -8.89 -3.90 -6.00
N SER A 110 -8.81 -3.14 -4.91
CA SER A 110 -9.23 -1.73 -4.83
C SER A 110 -8.11 -0.83 -4.31
N THR A 111 -8.26 0.48 -4.51
CA THR A 111 -7.42 1.53 -3.89
C THR A 111 -7.89 1.89 -2.48
N VAL A 112 -8.98 1.29 -2.01
CA VAL A 112 -9.49 1.44 -0.65
C VAL A 112 -9.65 0.07 -0.01
N LEU A 113 -9.13 -0.08 1.21
CA LEU A 113 -9.28 -1.27 2.02
C LEU A 113 -9.70 -0.87 3.44
N THR A 114 -10.68 -1.57 4.00
CA THR A 114 -11.02 -1.48 5.43
C THR A 114 -10.57 -2.75 6.15
N THR A 115 -10.44 -2.70 7.48
CA THR A 115 -10.22 -3.91 8.28
C THR A 115 -11.40 -4.88 8.11
N ASN A 116 -11.10 -6.14 7.80
CA ASN A 116 -12.08 -7.22 7.62
C ASN A 116 -11.36 -8.57 7.67
N THR A 117 -12.09 -9.67 7.83
CA THR A 117 -11.51 -11.02 8.01
C THR A 117 -11.19 -11.76 6.70
N VAL A 118 -11.42 -11.14 5.53
CA VAL A 118 -11.22 -11.76 4.21
C VAL A 118 -9.89 -11.33 3.59
N ASN A 119 -9.58 -10.05 3.69
CA ASN A 119 -8.45 -9.38 3.03
C ASN A 119 -7.25 -9.18 3.96
N TRP A 120 -7.46 -9.43 5.25
CA TRP A 120 -6.42 -9.42 6.26
C TRP A 120 -6.15 -10.83 6.75
N LYS A 121 -4.90 -11.05 7.12
CA LYS A 121 -4.42 -12.25 7.78
C LYS A 121 -3.74 -11.84 9.07
N GLY A 122 -3.67 -12.73 10.05
CA GLY A 122 -2.89 -12.45 11.24
C GLY A 122 -2.58 -13.65 12.11
N ASN A 123 -1.76 -13.44 13.14
CA ASN A 123 -1.37 -14.42 14.14
C ASN A 123 -0.91 -13.69 15.42
N ASN A 124 -0.51 -14.43 16.45
CA ASN A 124 0.03 -13.88 17.71
C ASN A 124 1.53 -14.12 17.89
N THR A 125 2.25 -14.54 16.85
CA THR A 125 3.62 -15.06 16.94
C THR A 125 4.65 -14.28 16.12
N GLY A 126 4.23 -13.47 15.16
CA GLY A 126 5.09 -12.57 14.39
C GLY A 126 4.78 -12.52 12.90
N PHE A 127 5.37 -11.53 12.21
CA PHE A 127 5.51 -11.56 10.76
C PHE A 127 6.40 -12.78 10.37
N ASN A 128 6.19 -13.38 9.19
CA ASN A 128 6.78 -14.66 8.76
C ASN A 128 6.23 -15.95 9.41
N MET A 129 5.25 -15.87 10.30
CA MET A 129 4.64 -17.06 10.89
C MET A 129 3.36 -17.44 10.16
N PRO A 130 2.92 -18.72 10.22
CA PRO A 130 1.65 -19.13 9.64
C PRO A 130 0.50 -18.26 10.15
N TYR A 131 -0.23 -17.66 9.22
CA TYR A 131 -1.41 -16.86 9.57
C TYR A 131 -2.62 -17.75 9.84
N THR A 132 -3.44 -17.34 10.78
CA THR A 132 -4.72 -17.97 11.12
C THR A 132 -5.88 -17.10 10.65
N SER A 133 -7.09 -17.65 10.74
CA SER A 133 -8.31 -16.85 10.58
C SER A 133 -8.37 -15.76 11.65
N LEU A 134 -8.86 -14.59 11.25
CA LEU A 134 -9.12 -13.47 12.14
C LEU A 134 -10.53 -13.56 12.72
N THR A 135 -10.69 -13.09 13.95
CA THR A 135 -11.98 -12.92 14.61
C THR A 135 -12.58 -11.58 14.18
N ASN A 136 -13.86 -11.59 13.81
CA ASN A 136 -14.64 -10.38 13.58
C ASN A 136 -15.37 -10.01 14.87
N LEU A 137 -15.01 -8.89 15.47
CA LEU A 137 -15.56 -8.45 16.75
C LEU A 137 -16.84 -7.62 16.54
N GLY A 138 -16.94 -6.89 15.43
CA GLY A 138 -18.13 -6.14 15.05
C GLY A 138 -17.80 -4.98 14.11
N ALA A 139 -18.80 -4.18 13.74
CA ALA A 139 -18.62 -3.01 12.88
C ALA A 139 -18.09 -1.82 13.69
N ASP A 140 -17.57 -0.80 13.00
CA ASP A 140 -17.45 0.51 13.62
C ASP A 140 -18.81 0.97 14.21
N GLY A 141 -18.78 1.60 15.38
CA GLY A 141 -19.97 1.97 16.15
C GLY A 141 -20.39 0.97 17.24
N MET A 142 -19.82 -0.23 17.27
CA MET A 142 -20.15 -1.24 18.28
C MET A 142 -19.59 -0.88 19.68
N GLN A 143 -20.27 -1.32 20.75
CA GLN A 143 -19.73 -1.21 22.12
C GLN A 143 -18.63 -2.26 22.36
N PRO A 144 -17.59 -1.97 23.17
CA PRO A 144 -17.40 -0.73 23.95
C PRO A 144 -16.76 0.42 23.14
N TRP A 145 -16.24 0.15 21.95
CA TRP A 145 -15.39 1.09 21.23
C TRP A 145 -16.13 2.32 20.65
N GLY A 146 -17.41 2.19 20.33
CA GLY A 146 -18.19 3.26 19.72
C GLY A 146 -17.78 3.53 18.27
N ASN A 147 -18.15 4.72 17.75
CA ASN A 147 -17.98 5.09 16.35
C ASN A 147 -16.68 5.87 16.09
N ARG A 148 -15.98 5.59 14.99
CA ARG A 148 -14.81 6.34 14.52
C ARG A 148 -15.14 7.04 13.21
N PRO A 149 -15.68 8.27 13.23
CA PRO A 149 -16.28 8.93 12.06
C PRO A 149 -15.32 9.18 10.88
N GLU A 150 -14.02 9.02 11.09
CA GLU A 150 -13.01 9.15 10.04
C GLU A 150 -12.71 7.83 9.30
N ILE A 151 -13.19 6.71 9.84
CA ILE A 151 -13.11 5.35 9.31
C ILE A 151 -14.51 4.98 8.78
N ALA A 152 -14.58 4.23 7.68
CA ALA A 152 -15.87 3.81 7.14
C ALA A 152 -16.63 2.88 8.10
N ASP A 153 -17.94 3.08 8.24
CA ASP A 153 -18.86 2.24 9.04
C ASP A 153 -18.84 0.75 8.65
N THR A 154 -18.36 0.42 7.44
CA THR A 154 -18.20 -0.97 6.97
C THR A 154 -16.93 -1.65 7.47
N ALA A 155 -16.00 -0.91 8.07
CA ALA A 155 -14.81 -1.46 8.70
C ALA A 155 -15.19 -2.33 9.90
N ARG A 156 -14.38 -3.36 10.13
CA ARG A 156 -14.60 -4.33 11.20
C ARG A 156 -13.49 -4.25 12.22
N TRP A 157 -13.85 -4.26 13.49
CA TRP A 157 -12.91 -4.59 14.56
C TRP A 157 -12.46 -6.04 14.35
N ILE A 158 -11.15 -6.24 14.15
CA ILE A 158 -10.55 -7.55 13.92
C ILE A 158 -9.48 -7.84 14.96
N TRP A 159 -9.29 -9.12 15.27
CA TRP A 159 -8.19 -9.57 16.11
C TRP A 159 -7.69 -10.97 15.70
N ALA A 160 -6.42 -11.25 15.97
CA ALA A 160 -5.85 -12.58 15.78
C ALA A 160 -5.88 -13.36 17.11
N GLY A 161 -6.35 -14.61 17.09
CA GLY A 161 -6.42 -15.44 18.28
C GLY A 161 -7.40 -14.93 19.34
N ASN A 162 -6.99 -14.99 20.61
CA ASN A 162 -7.79 -14.48 21.72
C ASN A 162 -7.76 -12.95 21.72
N SER A 163 -8.92 -12.33 21.86
CA SER A 163 -9.09 -10.86 21.94
C SER A 163 -9.30 -10.37 23.36
N VAL A 164 -9.10 -11.21 24.37
CA VAL A 164 -9.12 -10.79 25.77
C VAL A 164 -7.83 -11.14 26.47
N SER A 165 -7.50 -10.40 27.54
CA SER A 165 -6.25 -10.50 28.30
C SER A 165 -5.01 -10.12 27.50
N GLN A 166 -3.98 -9.62 28.18
CA GLN A 166 -2.71 -9.20 27.57
C GLN A 166 -2.19 -10.16 26.49
N ASN A 167 -2.10 -9.66 25.26
CA ASN A 167 -1.61 -10.40 24.12
C ASN A 167 -1.16 -9.45 22.99
N VAL A 168 -0.65 -10.03 21.91
CA VAL A 168 -0.22 -9.27 20.72
C VAL A 168 -0.83 -9.89 19.48
N ALA A 169 -1.14 -9.07 18.47
CA ALA A 169 -1.61 -9.52 17.18
C ALA A 169 -0.75 -8.90 16.06
N TYR A 170 -0.37 -9.74 15.10
CA TYR A 170 0.35 -9.35 13.89
C TYR A 170 -0.60 -9.50 12.72
N PHE A 171 -0.87 -8.41 12.01
CA PHE A 171 -1.74 -8.38 10.84
C PHE A 171 -0.93 -8.08 9.58
N SER A 172 -1.29 -8.73 8.48
CA SER A 172 -0.68 -8.51 7.17
C SER A 172 -1.75 -8.47 6.09
N THR A 173 -1.57 -7.55 5.14
CA THR A 173 -2.27 -7.55 3.85
C THR A 173 -1.32 -7.15 2.72
N LYS A 174 -1.57 -7.68 1.53
CA LYS A 174 -0.74 -7.45 0.35
C LYS A 174 -1.19 -6.20 -0.38
N ILE A 175 -0.22 -5.38 -0.80
CA ILE A 175 -0.38 -4.27 -1.73
C ILE A 175 0.36 -4.65 -3.02
N THR A 176 -0.40 -4.95 -4.06
CA THR A 176 0.14 -5.42 -5.35
C THR A 176 0.39 -4.24 -6.27
N ALA A 177 1.60 -4.13 -6.81
CA ALA A 177 1.88 -3.17 -7.87
C ALA A 177 1.09 -3.53 -9.14
N VAL A 178 0.50 -2.51 -9.76
CA VAL A 178 -0.13 -2.61 -11.07
C VAL A 178 0.94 -2.30 -12.13
N PRO A 179 1.24 -3.22 -13.06
CA PRO A 179 2.18 -2.94 -14.13
C PRO A 179 1.73 -1.73 -14.95
N GLU A 180 2.66 -0.85 -15.30
CA GLU A 180 2.36 0.22 -16.24
C GLU A 180 1.88 -0.39 -17.56
N PRO A 181 0.80 0.13 -18.18
CA PRO A 181 0.32 -0.41 -19.45
C PRO A 181 1.46 -0.44 -20.48
N GLY A 182 1.70 -1.61 -21.07
CA GLY A 182 2.73 -1.80 -22.12
C GLY A 182 2.58 -0.88 -23.33
N SER A 183 1.50 -0.10 -23.41
CA SER A 183 1.28 1.02 -24.33
C SER A 183 2.44 2.01 -24.36
N ILE A 184 3.16 2.26 -23.25
CA ILE A 184 4.35 3.14 -23.27
C ILE A 184 5.48 2.49 -24.08
N ALA A 185 5.72 1.19 -23.86
CA ALA A 185 6.71 0.44 -24.63
C ALA A 185 6.33 0.37 -26.12
N LEU A 186 5.05 0.11 -26.42
CA LEU A 186 4.53 0.08 -27.79
C LEU A 186 4.60 1.46 -28.47
N PHE A 187 4.31 2.53 -27.75
CA PHE A 187 4.45 3.90 -28.26
C PHE A 187 5.91 4.23 -28.56
N GLY A 188 6.83 3.87 -27.67
CA GLY A 188 8.28 4.02 -27.88
C GLY A 188 8.77 3.23 -29.09
N LEU A 189 8.35 1.97 -29.22
CA LEU A 189 8.67 1.14 -30.38
C LEU A 189 8.06 1.68 -31.68
N GLY A 190 6.83 2.18 -31.63
CA GLY A 190 6.16 2.81 -32.77
C GLY A 190 6.92 4.03 -33.29
N LEU A 191 7.37 4.91 -32.38
CA LEU A 191 8.19 6.08 -32.74
C LEU A 191 9.55 5.67 -33.31
N ALA A 192 10.21 4.66 -32.72
CA ALA A 192 11.48 4.15 -33.23
C ALA A 192 11.33 3.55 -34.65
N GLY A 193 10.26 2.79 -34.89
CA GLY A 193 9.92 2.24 -36.20
C GLY A 193 9.69 3.33 -37.26
N LEU A 194 8.94 4.38 -36.91
CA LEU A 194 8.70 5.53 -37.80
C LEU A 194 9.99 6.29 -38.13
N ALA A 195 10.89 6.46 -37.17
CA ALA A 195 12.19 7.09 -37.39
C ALA A 195 13.08 6.26 -38.33
N ALA A 196 13.09 4.93 -38.18
CA ALA A 196 13.83 4.02 -39.05
C ALA A 196 13.32 4.05 -40.50
N LEU A 197 11.99 4.08 -40.69
CA LEU A 197 11.36 4.19 -42.01
C LEU A 197 11.72 5.51 -42.70
N ARG A 198 11.71 6.63 -41.97
CA ARG A 198 12.12 7.94 -42.49
C ARG A 198 13.58 7.99 -42.93
N ARG A 199 14.45 7.23 -42.25
CA ARG A 199 15.88 7.14 -42.59
C ARG A 199 16.11 6.36 -43.88
N LYS A 200 15.33 5.30 -44.12
CA LYS A 200 15.35 4.53 -45.37
C LYS A 200 14.86 5.33 -46.58
N GLN A 201 13.89 6.23 -46.41
CA GLN A 201 13.37 7.07 -47.50
C GLN A 201 14.33 8.20 -47.94
N ARG A 202 15.38 8.47 -47.16
CA ARG A 202 16.36 9.54 -47.43
C ARG A 202 17.74 9.00 -47.86
N ALA A 203 17.91 7.68 -47.89
CA ALA A 203 19.05 6.98 -48.45
C ALA A 203 18.70 6.51 -49.87
#